data_AF-A0A5D0MLC6-F1
#
_entry.id   AF-A0A5D0MLC6-F1
#
_cell.length_a   1.000
_cell.length_b   1.000
_cell.length_c   1.000
_cell.angle_alpha   90.00
_cell.angle_beta   90.00
_cell.angle_gamma   90.00
#
_symmetry.space_group_name_H-M   'P 1'
#
loop_
_entity.id
_entity.type
_entity.pdbx_description
1 polymer ?
#
loop_
_entity_poly.entity_id
_entity_poly.type
_entity_poly.pdbx_seq_one_letter_code
_entity_poly.pdbx_strand_id
1 'polypeptide(L)'
;MLIFLFFLITGIAFGYFLSGKYINKTQKFFLNISILLLLFFMGVSIGKDPELFDKIAGFGFQAFVIASSTIFFSIIGVLIVINFMENKQ
;
A
#
# COMPACT_ATOMS: atom_id res chain seq x y z
N MET A 1 -13.59 3.25 15.73
CA MET A 1 -13.62 2.50 14.45
C MET A 1 -14.57 3.12 13.43
N LEU A 2 -15.81 3.45 13.79
CA LEU A 2 -16.79 4.12 12.90
C LEU A 2 -16.31 5.46 12.31
N ILE A 3 -15.45 6.19 13.02
CA ILE A 3 -14.91 7.49 12.56
C ILE A 3 -14.09 7.36 11.25
N PHE A 4 -13.32 6.27 11.11
CA PHE A 4 -12.51 6.02 9.91
C PHE A 4 -13.41 5.69 8.71
N LEU A 5 -14.48 4.95 8.96
CA LEU A 5 -15.46 4.60 7.93
C LEU A 5 -16.19 5.86 7.43
N PHE A 6 -16.58 6.75 8.34
CA PHE A 6 -17.19 8.02 7.99
C PHE A 6 -16.24 8.89 7.14
N PHE A 7 -14.99 9.03 7.56
CA PHE A 7 -13.96 9.74 6.79
C PHE A 7 -13.77 9.15 5.39
N LEU A 8 -13.73 7.82 5.27
CA LEU A 8 -13.58 7.14 3.99
C LEU A 8 -14.77 7.41 3.06
N ILE A 9 -16.00 7.31 3.57
CA ILE A 9 -17.23 7.56 2.79
C ILE A 9 -17.27 9.02 2.32
N THR A 10 -16.97 9.97 3.21
CA THR A 10 -16.94 11.40 2.84
C THR A 10 -15.86 11.71 1.81
N GLY A 11 -14.67 11.10 1.91
CA GLY A 11 -13.59 11.26 0.94
C GLY A 11 -13.94 10.72 -0.44
N ILE A 12 -14.62 9.57 -0.52
CA ILE A 12 -15.12 9.00 -1.78
C ILE A 12 -16.18 9.92 -2.41
N ALA A 13 -17.13 10.41 -1.61
CA ALA A 13 -18.17 11.33 -2.06
C ALA A 13 -17.58 12.64 -2.61
N PHE A 14 -16.59 13.20 -1.91
CA PHE A 14 -15.89 14.41 -2.34
C PHE A 14 -15.07 14.18 -3.62
N GLY A 15 -14.43 13.01 -3.74
CA GLY A 15 -13.69 12.61 -4.94
C GLY A 15 -14.57 12.46 -6.18
N TYR A 16 -15.81 11.99 -6.01
CA TYR A 16 -16.78 11.91 -7.12
C TYR A 16 -17.24 13.29 -7.59
N PHE A 17 -17.42 14.24 -6.66
CA PHE A 17 -17.84 15.61 -6.97
C PHE A 17 -16.72 16.44 -7.64
N LEU A 18 -15.45 16.18 -7.30
CA LEU A 18 -14.27 16.88 -7.81
C LEU A 18 -13.64 16.21 -9.05
N SER A 19 -14.45 15.57 -9.92
CA SER A 19 -13.94 14.88 -11.10
C SER A 19 -13.54 15.86 -12.21
N GLY A 20 -12.28 16.31 -12.19
CA GLY A 20 -11.70 17.21 -13.20
C GLY A 20 -10.25 16.84 -13.53
N LYS A 21 -9.85 16.94 -14.81
CA LYS A 21 -8.52 16.52 -15.31
C LYS A 21 -7.34 17.21 -14.61
N TYR A 22 -7.53 18.46 -14.16
CA TYR A 22 -6.55 19.24 -13.40
C TYR A 22 -6.43 18.79 -11.94
N ILE A 23 -7.54 18.35 -11.33
CA ILE A 23 -7.58 17.90 -9.93
C ILE A 23 -6.77 16.60 -9.78
N ASN A 24 -6.81 15.72 -10.78
CA ASN A 24 -6.05 14.47 -10.77
C ASN A 24 -4.53 14.67 -10.72
N LYS A 25 -3.99 15.72 -11.37
CA LYS A 25 -2.55 15.98 -11.36
C LYS A 25 -2.09 16.50 -9.99
N THR A 26 -2.85 17.42 -9.41
CA THR A 26 -2.61 17.94 -8.06
C THR A 26 -2.78 16.85 -7.01
N GLN A 27 -3.80 16.00 -7.13
CA GLN A 27 -4.02 14.88 -6.22
C GLN A 27 -2.86 13.88 -6.26
N LYS A 28 -2.34 13.53 -7.44
CA LYS A 28 -1.17 12.64 -7.55
C LYS A 28 0.07 13.24 -6.87
N PHE A 29 0.29 14.54 -6.99
CA PHE A 29 1.38 15.22 -6.31
C PHE A 29 1.21 15.20 -4.79
N PHE A 30 0.01 15.52 -4.29
CA PHE A 30 -0.32 15.47 -2.86
C PHE A 30 -0.23 14.05 -2.28
N LEU A 31 -0.64 13.02 -3.02
CA LEU A 31 -0.48 11.64 -2.59
C LEU A 31 0.99 11.26 -2.51
N ASN A 32 1.79 11.61 -3.52
CA ASN A 32 3.22 11.29 -3.53
C ASN A 32 3.95 11.96 -2.35
N ILE A 33 3.69 13.26 -2.10
CA ILE A 33 4.30 13.95 -0.95
C ILE A 33 3.83 13.35 0.38
N SER A 34 2.56 12.93 0.48
CA SER A 34 2.03 12.28 1.69
C SER A 34 2.66 10.92 1.93
N ILE A 35 2.83 10.10 0.87
CA ILE A 35 3.51 8.81 0.94
C ILE A 35 4.96 9.01 1.37
N LEU A 36 5.67 9.99 0.78
CA LEU A 36 7.04 10.31 1.15
C LEU A 36 7.14 10.69 2.64
N LEU A 37 6.23 11.54 3.12
CA LEU A 37 6.19 11.98 4.50
C LEU A 37 5.86 10.82 5.46
N LEU A 38 4.93 9.95 5.07
CA LEU A 38 4.58 8.74 5.80
C LEU A 38 5.78 7.79 5.88
N LEU A 39 6.48 7.56 4.76
CA LEU A 39 7.71 6.75 4.72
C LEU A 39 8.78 7.33 5.64
N PHE A 40 8.96 8.65 5.64
CA PHE A 40 9.90 9.32 6.52
C PHE A 40 9.57 9.06 8.00
N PHE A 41 8.33 9.33 8.42
CA PHE A 41 7.92 9.09 9.80
C PHE A 41 7.94 7.62 10.20
N MET A 42 7.62 6.71 9.28
CA MET A 42 7.76 5.27 9.49
C MET A 42 9.23 4.90 9.72
N GLY A 43 10.15 5.43 8.91
CA GLY A 43 11.59 5.22 9.08
C GLY A 43 12.10 5.74 10.44
N VAL A 44 11.68 6.94 10.84
CA VAL A 44 11.99 7.49 12.18
C VAL A 44 11.41 6.62 13.29
N SER A 45 10.19 6.12 13.13
CA SER A 45 9.53 5.27 14.12
C SER A 45 10.26 3.94 14.31
N ILE A 46 10.70 3.31 13.22
CA ILE A 46 11.48 2.07 13.26
C ILE A 46 12.87 2.33 13.86
N GLY A 47 13.56 3.40 13.45
CA GLY A 47 14.92 3.70 13.92
C GLY A 47 15.00 4.08 15.42
N LYS A 48 13.90 4.57 16.00
CA LYS A 48 13.82 4.90 17.43
C LYS A 48 13.52 3.67 18.31
N ASP A 49 13.14 2.55 17.71
CA ASP A 49 12.76 1.33 18.43
C ASP A 49 13.87 0.27 18.31
N PRO A 50 14.74 0.13 19.34
CA PRO A 50 15.85 -0.81 19.30
C PRO A 50 15.41 -2.27 19.28
N GLU A 51 14.24 -2.61 19.85
CA GLU A 51 13.71 -3.98 19.78
C GLU A 51 13.30 -4.35 18.36
N LEU A 52 12.78 -3.38 17.60
CA LEU A 52 12.43 -3.56 16.19
C LEU A 52 13.69 -3.81 15.35
N PHE A 53 14.79 -3.12 15.67
CA PHE A 53 16.08 -3.34 15.02
C PHE A 53 16.62 -4.75 15.29
N ASP A 54 16.57 -5.21 16.54
CA ASP A 54 16.99 -6.58 16.92
C ASP A 54 16.11 -7.65 16.28
N LYS A 55 14.78 -7.40 16.17
CA LYS A 55 13.86 -8.30 15.48
C LYS A 55 14.13 -8.35 13.97
N ILE A 56 14.48 -7.25 13.34
CA ILE A 56 14.88 -7.24 11.92
C ILE A 56 16.21 -7.97 11.73
N ALA A 57 17.17 -7.81 12.64
CA ALA A 57 18.44 -8.55 12.57
C ALA A 57 18.23 -10.07 12.76
N GLY A 58 17.36 -10.48 13.69
CA GLY A 58 17.08 -11.88 13.97
C GLY A 58 16.15 -12.56 12.95
N PHE A 59 15.09 -11.87 12.51
CA PHE A 59 14.06 -12.40 11.60
C PHE A 59 14.18 -11.89 10.17
N GLY A 60 15.20 -11.09 9.84
CA GLY A 60 15.31 -10.43 8.53
C GLY A 60 15.35 -11.41 7.35
N PHE A 61 16.07 -12.52 7.50
CA PHE A 61 16.09 -13.56 6.47
C PHE A 61 14.74 -14.24 6.30
N GLN A 62 14.05 -14.55 7.41
CA GLN A 62 12.72 -15.13 7.36
C GLN A 62 11.71 -14.16 6.74
N ALA A 63 11.75 -12.88 7.14
CA ALA A 63 10.91 -11.84 6.59
C ALA A 63 11.14 -11.67 5.08
N PHE A 64 12.39 -11.75 4.62
CA PHE A 64 12.73 -11.69 3.20
C PHE A 64 12.14 -12.86 2.42
N VAL A 65 12.28 -14.10 2.92
CA VAL A 65 11.71 -15.30 2.28
C VAL A 65 10.19 -15.21 2.21
N ILE A 66 9.52 -14.78 3.30
CA ILE A 66 8.08 -14.61 3.34
C ILE A 66 7.62 -13.53 2.35
N ALA A 67 8.29 -12.38 2.32
CA ALA A 67 7.95 -11.29 1.42
C ALA A 67 8.11 -11.69 -0.05
N SER A 68 9.25 -12.28 -0.40
CA SER A 68 9.53 -12.75 -1.76
C SER A 68 8.54 -13.83 -2.22
N SER A 69 8.31 -14.84 -1.37
CA SER A 69 7.34 -15.91 -1.66
C SER A 69 5.93 -15.36 -1.84
N THR A 70 5.50 -14.46 -0.95
CA THR A 70 4.17 -13.83 -1.04
C THR A 70 3.99 -13.06 -2.35
N ILE A 71 4.99 -12.27 -2.76
CA ILE A 71 4.94 -11.53 -4.03
C ILE A 71 4.91 -12.51 -5.21
N PHE A 72 5.75 -13.54 -5.19
CA PHE A 72 5.81 -14.56 -6.24
C PHE A 72 4.49 -15.30 -6.41
N PHE A 73 3.91 -15.81 -5.31
CA PHE A 73 2.61 -16.47 -5.33
C PHE A 73 1.46 -15.52 -5.69
N SER A 74 1.51 -14.25 -5.26
CA SER A 74 0.51 -13.25 -5.66
C SER A 74 0.51 -13.01 -7.16
N ILE A 75 1.69 -12.91 -7.79
CA ILE A 75 1.81 -12.72 -9.24
C ILE A 75 1.29 -13.97 -9.97
N ILE A 76 1.70 -15.17 -9.54
CA ILE A 76 1.22 -16.43 -10.12
C ILE A 76 -0.30 -16.54 -10.01
N GLY A 77 -0.88 -16.20 -8.86
CA GLY A 77 -2.32 -16.22 -8.65
C GLY A 77 -3.06 -15.34 -9.65
N VAL A 78 -2.58 -14.11 -9.86
CA VAL A 78 -3.15 -13.20 -10.86
C VAL A 78 -3.02 -13.78 -12.28
N LEU A 79 -1.87 -14.36 -12.62
CA LEU A 79 -1.66 -14.97 -13.94
C LEU A 79 -2.59 -16.16 -14.19
N ILE A 80 -2.84 -17.01 -13.18
CA ILE A 80 -3.78 -18.13 -13.30
C ILE A 80 -5.19 -17.61 -13.53
N VAL A 81 -5.62 -16.59 -12.77
CA VAL A 81 -6.96 -15.99 -12.92
C VAL A 81 -7.16 -15.40 -14.31
N ILE A 82 -6.16 -14.67 -14.83
CA ILE A 82 -6.20 -14.09 -16.18
C ILE A 82 -6.32 -15.20 -17.23
N ASN A 83 -5.43 -16.21 -17.19
CA ASN A 83 -5.47 -17.32 -18.14
C ASN A 83 -6.80 -18.11 -18.07
N PHE A 84 -7.38 -18.26 -16.88
CA PHE A 84 -8.68 -18.93 -16.73
C PHE A 84 -9.84 -18.12 -17.33
N MET A 85 -9.79 -16.78 -17.22
CA MET A 85 -10.78 -15.90 -17.83
C MET A 85 -10.63 -15.82 -19.36
N GLU A 86 -9.40 -15.85 -19.87
CA GLU A 86 -9.11 -15.84 -21.30
C GLU A 86 -9.53 -17.14 -21.99
N ASN A 87 -9.35 -18.29 -21.32
CA ASN A 87 -9.78 -19.61 -21.84
C ASN A 87 -11.30 -19.86 -21.74
N LYS A 88 -12.06 -18.86 -21.26
CA LYS A 88 -13.53 -18.85 -21.11
C LYS A 88 -14.23 -17.93 -22.12
N GLN A 89 -13.48 -17.13 -22.88
CA GLN A 89 -14.00 -16.35 -24.02
C GLN A 89 -13.80 -17.12 -25.33
#